data_AF-A0A0G1JNJ0-F1
#
_entry.id   AF-A0A0G1JNJ0-F1
#
_cell.length_a   1.000
_cell.length_b   1.000
_cell.length_c   1.000
_cell.angle_alpha   90.00
_cell.angle_beta   90.00
_cell.angle_gamma   90.00
#
_symmetry.space_group_name_H-M   'P 1'
#
loop_
_entity.id
_entity.type
_entity.pdbx_description
1 polymer ?
#
loop_
_entity_poly.entity_id
_entity_poly.type
_entity_poly.pdbx_seq_one_letter_code
_entity_poly.pdbx_strand_id
1 'polypeptide(L)' 'MFLISVDPTDMGLLIGKEGRTINSIRTLAKARAVKENIWVDVNVKETQV' A
#
# COMPACT_ATOMS: atom_id res chain seq x y z
N MET A 1 3.04 3.07 11.80
CA MET A 1 3.16 1.92 10.87
C MET A 1 1.76 1.51 10.45
N PHE A 2 1.44 1.57 9.16
CA PHE A 2 0.13 1.17 8.63
C PHE A 2 0.32 -0.08 7.76
N LEU A 3 -0.13 -1.23 8.26
CA LEU A 3 -0.10 -2.50 7.54
C LEU A 3 -1.40 -2.65 6.76
N ILE A 4 -1.29 -2.86 5.45
CA ILE A 4 -2.43 -3.17 4.59
C ILE A 4 -2.31 -4.65 4.25
N SER A 5 -3.22 -5.43 4.81
CA SER A 5 -3.40 -6.85 4.50
C SER A 5 -4.32 -6.97 3.29
N VAL A 6 -3.86 -7.68 2.28
CA VAL A 6 -4.61 -7.92 1.04
C VAL A 6 -4.56 -9.40 0.71
N ASP A 7 -5.67 -9.87 0.13
CA ASP A 7 -5.77 -11.23 -0.38
C ASP A 7 -4.79 -11.44 -1.53
N PRO A 8 -4.08 -12.58 -1.57
CA PRO A 8 -3.13 -12.89 -2.65
C PRO A 8 -3.76 -12.85 -4.05
N THR A 9 -5.07 -13.09 -4.16
CA THR A 9 -5.81 -13.05 -5.43
C THR A 9 -5.90 -11.62 -6.00
N ASP A 10 -5.96 -10.62 -5.12
CA ASP A 10 -6.08 -9.21 -5.49
C ASP A 10 -4.72 -8.52 -5.64
N MET A 11 -3.62 -9.17 -5.24
CA MET A 11 -2.27 -8.60 -5.32
C MET A 11 -1.87 -8.17 -6.72
N GLY A 12 -2.23 -8.94 -7.75
CA GLY A 12 -1.94 -8.57 -9.14
C GLY A 12 -2.62 -7.27 -9.56
N LEU A 13 -3.83 -7.03 -9.07
CA LEU A 13 -4.62 -5.82 -9.33
C LEU A 13 -4.06 -4.62 -8.55
N LEU A 14 -3.60 -4.88 -7.32
CA LEU A 14 -3.07 -3.87 -6.39
C LEU A 14 -1.67 -3.39 -6.77
N ILE A 15 -0.78 -4.30 -7.23
CA ILE A 15 0.48 -3.93 -7.86
C ILE A 15 0.18 -3.19 -9.18
N GLY A 16 -0.75 -3.74 -9.98
CA GLY A 16 -1.08 -3.24 -11.30
C GLY A 16 0.07 -3.42 -12.30
N LYS A 17 -0.08 -2.91 -13.52
CA LYS A 17 0.98 -2.97 -14.54
C LYS A 17 2.23 -2.22 -14.04
N GLU A 18 3.34 -2.95 -13.91
CA GLU A 18 4.65 -2.44 -13.48
C GLU A 18 4.67 -1.77 -12.08
N GLY A 19 3.72 -2.09 -11.20
CA GLY A 19 3.68 -1.48 -9.87
C GLY A 19 3.15 -0.03 -9.84
N ARG A 20 2.57 0.48 -10.92
CA ARG A 20 2.01 1.86 -10.96
C ARG A 20 0.92 2.09 -9.91
N THR A 21 0.06 1.11 -9.70
CA THR A 21 -1.08 1.24 -8.78
C THR A 21 -0.59 1.35 -7.34
N ILE A 22 0.29 0.43 -6.90
CA ILE A 22 0.84 0.47 -5.55
C ILE A 22 1.67 1.75 -5.31
N ASN A 23 2.40 2.25 -6.30
CA ASN A 23 3.16 3.49 -6.17
C ASN A 23 2.25 4.71 -5.98
N SER A 24 1.12 4.75 -6.67
CA SER A 24 0.10 5.79 -6.53
C SER A 24 -0.52 5.75 -5.13
N ILE A 25 -0.88 4.56 -4.65
CA ILE A 25 -1.39 4.36 -3.28
C ILE A 25 -0.38 4.81 -2.24
N ARG A 26 0.90 4.44 -2.39
CA ARG A 26 1.97 4.84 -1.46
C ARG A 26 2.15 6.36 -1.45
N THR A 27 2.02 7.03 -2.59
CA THR A 27 2.09 8.49 -2.69
C THR A 27 0.92 9.16 -1.98
N LEU A 28 -0.29 8.67 -2.17
CA LEU A 28 -1.49 9.17 -1.46
C LEU A 28 -1.39 8.96 0.04
N ALA A 29 -0.93 7.78 0.47
CA ALA A 29 -0.72 7.45 1.88
C ALA A 29 0.30 8.39 2.51
N LYS A 30 1.44 8.65 1.84
CA LYS A 30 2.44 9.64 2.27
C LYS A 30 1.89 11.05 2.32
N ALA A 31 1.11 11.49 1.32
CA ALA A 31 0.52 12.83 1.30
C ALA A 31 -0.40 13.07 2.51
N ARG A 32 -1.22 12.08 2.87
CA ARG A 32 -2.04 12.12 4.10
C ARG A 32 -1.16 12.10 5.35
N ALA A 33 -0.13 11.27 5.35
CA ALA A 33 0.79 11.12 6.48
C ALA A 33 1.55 12.42 6.80
N VAL A 34 1.96 13.17 5.77
CA VAL A 34 2.57 14.51 5.93
C VAL A 34 1.60 15.48 6.61
N LYS A 35 0.32 15.45 6.25
CA LYS A 35 -0.72 16.29 6.86
C LYS A 35 -0.96 15.95 8.33
N GLU A 36 -0.96 14.67 8.67
CA GLU A 36 -1.16 14.14 10.03
C GLU A 36 0.15 14.11 10.85
N ASN A 37 1.28 14.53 10.25
CA ASN A 37 2.63 14.46 10.82
C ASN A 37 3.07 13.06 11.30
N ILE A 38 2.54 12.01 10.68
CA ILE A 38 2.83 10.61 10.99
C ILE A 38 3.74 9.98 9.94
N TRP A 39 4.57 9.03 10.33
CA TRP A 39 5.34 8.21 9.39
C TRP A 39 4.53 6.98 8.96
N VAL A 40 4.25 6.91 7.66
CA VAL A 40 3.54 5.79 7.02
C VAL A 40 4.51 5.03 6.14
N ASP A 41 4.74 3.77 6.53
CA ASP A 41 5.38 2.78 5.70
C ASP A 41 4.32 1.78 5.25
N VAL A 42 4.16 1.61 3.93
CA VAL A 42 3.17 0.72 3.33
C VAL A 42 3.86 -0.59 3.00
N ASN A 43 3.72 -1.54 3.93
CA ASN A 43 4.13 -2.91 3.76
C ASN A 43 2.91 -3.74 3.32
N VAL A 44 2.99 -4.29 2.11
CA VAL A 44 1.99 -5.23 1.61
C VAL A 44 2.48 -6.62 1.99
N LYS A 45 1.74 -7.30 2.87
CA LYS A 45 2.01 -8.70 3.23
C LYS A 45 0.91 -9.57 2.64
N GLU A 46 1.29 -10.70 2.07
CA GLU A 46 0.35 -11.80 1.84
C GLU A 46 -0.29 -12.14 3.19
N THR A 47 -1.61 -12.03 3.27
CA THR A 47 -2.34 -12.74 4.32
C THR A 47 -2.34 -14.20 3.92
N GLN A 48 -1.30 -14.90 4.36
CA GLN A 48 -1.27 -16.35 4.33
C GLN A 48 -2.29 -16.81 5.38
N VAL A 49 -3.47 -17.24 4.89
CA VAL A 49 -4.44 -18.00 5.69
C VAL A 49 -3.86 -19.35 6.11
#